data_AF-A0AAJ4XUZ0-F1
#
_entry.id   AF-A0AAJ4XUZ0-F1
#
_cell.length_a   1.000
_cell.length_b   1.000
_cell.length_c   1.000
_cell.angle_alpha   90.00
_cell.angle_beta   90.00
_cell.angle_gamma   90.00
#
_symmetry.space_group_name_H-M   'P 1'
#
loop_
_entity.id
_entity.type
_entity.pdbx_description
1 polymer ?
#
loop_
_entity_poly.entity_id
_entity_poly.type
_entity_poly.pdbx_seq_one_letter_code
_entity_poly.pdbx_strand_id
1 'polypeptide(L)'
;MPVTVHSSRERDIVTPPVTTSAPITPLTPTLQRVAQHLANGLTPQEIATKTGLSAVTVRQYIRESLHCPPRCKPPVIVHRLFTTQRVAPPTTDRPTPELSSKQLLLLRAIAEHSDTRGIAVAAKIAPADLRAALDQLLADTGAQDTTELVVLAHSWQLLPAEQAAHATRSGATQ
;
A
#
# COMPACT_ATOMS: atom_id res chain seq x y z
N MET A 1 -38.57 29.62 53.43
CA MET A 1 -39.84 29.54 52.67
C MET A 1 -39.99 30.83 51.89
N PRO A 2 -40.39 30.86 50.61
CA PRO A 2 -40.66 29.76 49.64
C PRO A 2 -39.38 29.35 48.85
N VAL A 3 -39.18 28.21 48.16
CA VAL A 3 -39.92 27.21 47.33
C VAL A 3 -40.16 27.54 45.84
N THR A 4 -40.04 26.49 44.98
CA THR A 4 -40.53 26.33 43.58
C THR A 4 -39.55 26.68 42.41
N VAL A 5 -39.25 25.88 41.35
CA VAL A 5 -39.38 24.41 41.03
C VAL A 5 -38.54 24.01 39.75
N HIS A 6 -37.76 22.89 39.82
CA HIS A 6 -37.45 21.82 38.81
C HIS A 6 -36.68 21.96 37.45
N SER A 7 -35.93 20.88 37.18
CA SER A 7 -35.72 20.13 35.90
C SER A 7 -34.93 20.71 34.71
N SER A 8 -33.82 20.05 34.37
CA SER A 8 -33.76 19.20 33.14
C SER A 8 -32.45 18.41 32.94
N ARG A 9 -32.62 17.13 32.58
CA ARG A 9 -31.72 16.29 31.75
C ARG A 9 -30.27 16.14 32.22
N GLU A 10 -30.10 15.21 33.15
CA GLU A 10 -29.02 14.24 33.08
C GLU A 10 -29.00 13.62 31.66
N ARG A 11 -27.98 13.93 30.86
CA ARG A 11 -27.76 13.26 29.58
C ARG A 11 -26.82 12.11 29.85
N ASP A 12 -27.36 10.90 29.72
CA ASP A 12 -26.59 9.68 29.54
C ASP A 12 -25.61 9.90 28.37
N ILE A 13 -24.32 10.08 28.68
CA ILE A 13 -23.28 10.18 27.66
C ILE A 13 -22.95 8.74 27.26
N VAL A 14 -23.78 8.19 26.37
CA VAL A 14 -23.46 6.99 25.59
C VAL A 14 -22.10 7.23 24.95
N THR A 15 -21.08 6.65 25.55
CA THR A 15 -19.70 6.79 25.09
C THR A 15 -19.60 5.98 23.81
N PRO A 16 -19.32 6.61 22.64
CA PRO A 16 -19.19 5.85 21.40
C PRO A 16 -18.05 4.85 21.60
N PRO A 17 -18.15 3.61 21.06
CA PRO A 17 -17.07 2.65 21.17
C PRO A 17 -15.83 3.23 20.53
N VAL A 18 -14.86 3.62 21.37
CA VAL A 18 -13.53 4.01 20.93
C VAL A 18 -12.98 2.81 20.18
N THR A 19 -12.99 2.92 18.86
CA THR A 19 -12.37 1.92 17.99
C THR A 19 -10.88 2.07 18.22
N THR A 20 -10.37 1.35 19.21
CA THR A 20 -8.95 1.24 19.51
C THR A 20 -8.26 0.73 18.26
N SER A 21 -7.75 1.68 17.47
CA SER A 21 -6.81 1.38 16.40
C SER A 21 -5.65 0.68 17.07
N ALA A 22 -5.54 -0.65 16.86
CA ALA A 22 -4.58 -1.46 17.58
C ALA A 22 -3.19 -0.85 17.37
N PRO A 23 -2.41 -0.62 18.45
CA PRO A 23 -1.12 0.06 18.33
C PRO A 23 -0.25 -0.73 17.35
N ILE A 24 0.10 -0.07 16.23
CA ILE A 24 0.90 -0.66 15.17
C ILE A 24 2.21 -1.10 15.79
N THR A 25 2.36 -2.39 16.06
CA THR A 25 3.52 -2.90 16.80
C THR A 25 4.78 -2.48 16.05
N PRO A 26 5.71 -1.74 16.69
CA PRO A 26 6.95 -1.34 16.05
C PRO A 26 7.65 -2.57 15.49
N LEU A 27 8.09 -2.49 14.23
CA LEU A 27 8.78 -3.62 13.61
C LEU A 27 10.06 -3.91 14.39
N THR A 28 10.27 -5.18 14.76
CA THR A 28 11.57 -5.57 15.30
C THR A 28 12.64 -5.38 14.20
N PRO A 29 13.92 -5.16 14.56
CA PRO A 29 14.99 -4.93 13.56
C PRO A 29 15.15 -6.07 12.55
N THR A 30 14.69 -7.28 12.87
CA THR A 30 14.63 -8.41 11.94
C THR A 30 13.49 -8.26 10.92
N LEU A 31 12.31 -7.81 11.36
CA LEU A 31 11.18 -7.57 10.47
C LEU A 31 11.40 -6.37 9.54
N GLN A 32 12.11 -5.33 10.01
CA GLN A 32 12.54 -4.21 9.17
C GLN A 32 13.53 -4.66 8.08
N ARG A 33 14.48 -5.56 8.40
CA ARG A 33 15.39 -6.16 7.39
C ARG A 33 14.65 -7.02 6.37
N VAL A 34 13.67 -7.83 6.80
CA VAL A 34 12.77 -8.57 5.89
C VAL A 34 12.00 -7.60 4.98
N ALA A 35 11.44 -6.53 5.54
CA ALA A 35 10.71 -5.50 4.81
C ALA A 35 11.59 -4.81 3.74
N GLN A 36 12.83 -4.46 4.08
CA GLN A 36 13.79 -3.88 3.14
C GLN A 36 14.17 -4.87 2.03
N HIS A 37 14.38 -6.15 2.34
CA HIS A 37 14.68 -7.14 1.30
C HIS A 37 13.50 -7.37 0.34
N LEU A 38 12.25 -7.30 0.82
CA LEU A 38 11.06 -7.33 -0.04
C LEU A 38 11.01 -6.09 -0.95
N ALA A 39 11.29 -4.90 -0.42
CA ALA A 39 11.39 -3.67 -1.21
C ALA A 39 12.51 -3.74 -2.27
N ASN A 40 13.59 -4.47 -2.00
CA ASN A 40 14.68 -4.75 -2.95
C ASN A 40 14.35 -5.90 -3.94
N GLY A 41 13.09 -6.38 -4.00
CA GLY A 41 12.63 -7.37 -4.96
C GLY A 41 12.91 -8.85 -4.61
N LEU A 42 13.48 -9.16 -3.43
CA LEU A 42 13.81 -10.54 -3.08
C LEU A 42 12.56 -11.39 -2.77
N THR A 43 12.57 -12.63 -3.22
CA THR A 43 11.54 -13.62 -2.90
C THR A 43 11.61 -14.04 -1.42
N PRO A 44 10.50 -14.53 -0.83
CA PRO A 44 10.50 -15.03 0.55
C PRO A 44 11.51 -16.15 0.84
N GLN A 45 11.99 -16.85 -0.19
CA GLN A 45 13.00 -17.90 -0.06
C GLN A 45 14.42 -17.32 0.00
N GLU A 46 14.76 -16.34 -0.85
CA GLU A 46 16.04 -15.64 -0.78
C GLU A 46 16.18 -14.84 0.52
N ILE A 47 15.08 -14.25 0.99
CA ILE A 47 15.03 -13.57 2.29
C ILE A 47 15.28 -14.55 3.43
N ALA A 48 14.64 -15.73 3.40
CA ALA A 48 14.88 -16.78 4.38
C ALA A 48 16.38 -17.13 4.46
N THR A 49 17.02 -17.37 3.31
CA THR A 49 18.47 -17.60 3.22
C THR A 49 19.31 -16.45 3.76
N LYS A 50 19.01 -15.19 3.41
CA LYS A 50 19.79 -14.01 3.86
C LYS A 50 19.58 -13.62 5.33
N THR A 51 18.44 -13.98 5.92
CA THR A 51 18.07 -13.58 7.30
C THR A 51 18.18 -14.72 8.32
N GLY A 52 18.41 -15.96 7.88
CA GLY A 52 18.38 -17.15 8.73
C GLY A 52 16.97 -17.54 9.21
N LEU A 53 15.92 -16.90 8.70
CA LEU A 53 14.52 -17.21 9.01
C LEU A 53 13.99 -18.36 8.16
N SER A 54 12.90 -18.99 8.60
CA SER A 54 12.16 -19.90 7.72
C SER A 54 11.35 -19.11 6.68
N ALA A 55 11.23 -19.64 5.47
CA ALA A 55 10.38 -19.05 4.43
C ALA A 55 8.88 -19.03 4.83
N VAL A 56 8.46 -19.87 5.78
CA VAL A 56 7.11 -19.83 6.38
C VAL A 56 6.97 -18.57 7.24
N THR A 57 7.94 -18.28 8.11
CA THR A 57 7.97 -17.07 8.95
C THR A 57 7.94 -15.79 8.10
N VAL A 58 8.72 -15.74 7.01
CA VAL A 58 8.73 -14.59 6.08
C VAL A 58 7.34 -14.41 5.43
N ARG A 59 6.70 -15.48 4.96
CA ARG A 59 5.33 -15.41 4.40
C ARG A 59 4.28 -15.02 5.44
N GLN A 60 4.41 -15.50 6.67
CA GLN A 60 3.52 -15.14 7.77
C GLN A 60 3.61 -13.63 8.09
N TYR A 61 4.83 -13.10 8.18
CA TYR A 61 5.08 -11.68 8.36
C TYR A 61 4.43 -10.81 7.28
N ILE A 62 4.57 -11.20 6.00
CA ILE A 62 3.94 -10.50 4.85
C ILE A 62 2.42 -10.47 5.01
N ARG A 63 1.80 -11.61 5.35
CA ARG A 63 0.34 -11.72 5.55
C ARG A 63 -0.16 -10.81 6.67
N GLU A 64 0.50 -10.88 7.84
CA GLU A 64 0.05 -10.24 9.08
C GLU A 64 0.35 -8.74 9.11
N SER A 65 1.49 -8.31 8.57
CA SER A 65 1.92 -6.90 8.69
C SER A 65 1.32 -5.98 7.63
N LEU A 66 0.91 -6.54 6.49
CA LEU A 66 0.41 -5.81 5.32
C LEU A 66 -1.08 -6.07 5.04
N HIS A 67 -1.74 -6.89 5.87
CA HIS A 67 -3.12 -7.36 5.65
C HIS A 67 -3.34 -7.89 4.22
N CYS A 68 -2.32 -8.54 3.65
CA CYS A 68 -2.32 -9.03 2.28
C CYS A 68 -3.15 -10.33 2.20
N PRO A 69 -4.18 -10.40 1.34
CA PRO A 69 -4.80 -11.67 0.97
C PRO A 69 -3.76 -12.71 0.53
N PRO A 70 -4.05 -14.02 0.71
CA PRO A 70 -3.19 -15.06 0.17
C PRO A 70 -3.03 -14.87 -1.35
N ARG A 71 -1.79 -15.00 -1.84
CA ARG A 71 -1.39 -14.84 -3.26
C ARG A 71 -1.29 -13.40 -3.80
N CYS A 72 -1.16 -12.38 -2.94
CA CYS A 72 -0.69 -11.06 -3.40
C CYS A 72 0.59 -11.17 -4.23
N LYS A 73 0.64 -10.45 -5.35
CA LYS A 73 1.83 -10.37 -6.22
C LYS A 73 2.89 -9.44 -5.60
N PRO A 74 4.19 -9.61 -5.94
CA PRO A 74 5.26 -8.77 -5.41
C PRO A 74 5.03 -7.25 -5.54
N PRO A 75 4.51 -6.69 -6.65
CA PRO A 75 4.25 -5.25 -6.76
C PRO A 75 3.28 -4.73 -5.68
N VAL A 76 2.23 -5.49 -5.36
CA VAL A 76 1.24 -5.11 -4.35
C VAL A 76 1.80 -5.21 -2.93
N ILE A 77 2.66 -6.21 -2.66
CA ILE A 77 3.37 -6.35 -1.38
C ILE A 77 4.30 -5.15 -1.17
N VAL A 78 5.08 -4.79 -2.18
CA VAL A 78 6.01 -3.65 -2.15
C VAL A 78 5.27 -2.32 -2.03
N HIS A 79 4.20 -2.12 -2.80
CA HIS A 79 3.35 -0.92 -2.68
C HIS A 79 2.87 -0.74 -1.23
N ARG A 80 2.33 -1.80 -0.61
CA ARG A 80 1.83 -1.76 0.77
C ARG A 80 2.94 -1.52 1.80
N LEU A 81 4.15 -2.04 1.61
CA LEU A 81 5.27 -1.79 2.51
C LEU A 81 5.60 -0.29 2.63
N PHE A 82 5.52 0.44 1.51
CA PHE A 82 5.73 1.89 1.48
C PHE A 82 4.50 2.68 1.93
N THR A 83 3.28 2.34 1.50
CA THR A 83 2.07 3.09 1.93
C THR A 83 1.78 2.95 3.41
N THR A 84 2.09 1.80 4.03
CA THR A 84 1.99 1.58 5.48
C THR A 84 3.22 2.06 6.27
N GLN A 85 4.15 2.78 5.61
CA GLN A 85 5.36 3.38 6.20
C GLN A 85 6.25 2.38 6.97
N ARG A 86 6.19 1.10 6.61
CA ARG A 86 7.02 0.03 7.19
C ARG A 86 8.46 0.06 6.67
N VAL A 87 8.66 0.66 5.51
CA VAL A 87 9.95 0.97 4.88
C VAL A 87 9.85 2.40 4.33
N ALA A 88 10.94 3.17 4.42
CA ALA A 88 11.01 4.44 3.72
C ALA A 88 11.06 4.20 2.19
N PRO A 89 10.34 4.98 1.37
CA PRO A 89 10.55 4.97 -0.08
C PRO A 89 12.04 5.16 -0.41
N PRO A 90 12.62 4.37 -1.33
CA PRO A 90 14.00 4.58 -1.73
C PRO A 90 14.14 5.91 -2.46
N THR A 91 15.29 6.54 -2.33
CA THR A 91 15.70 7.66 -3.19
C THR A 91 16.27 7.12 -4.49
N THR A 92 15.95 7.76 -5.62
CA THR A 92 16.55 7.45 -6.92
C THR A 92 17.13 8.71 -7.55
N ASP A 93 18.26 8.58 -8.25
CA ASP A 93 18.82 9.63 -9.09
C ASP A 93 18.23 9.59 -10.51
N ARG A 94 17.40 8.59 -10.84
CA ARG A 94 16.75 8.48 -12.15
C ARG A 94 15.69 9.59 -12.28
N PRO A 95 15.70 10.40 -13.37
CA PRO A 95 14.69 11.44 -13.57
C PRO A 95 13.28 10.85 -13.60
N THR A 96 12.31 11.59 -13.07
CA THR A 96 10.89 11.22 -13.11
C THR A 96 10.40 11.22 -14.57
N PRO A 97 9.82 10.11 -15.08
CA PRO A 97 9.31 10.06 -16.45
C PRO A 97 7.99 10.83 -16.59
N GLU A 98 7.77 11.41 -17.77
CA GLU A 98 6.52 12.09 -18.12
C GLU A 98 5.43 11.05 -18.45
N LEU A 99 4.68 10.62 -17.44
CA LEU A 99 3.59 9.64 -17.62
C LEU A 99 2.25 10.32 -17.88
N SER A 100 1.56 9.85 -18.93
CA SER A 100 0.17 10.26 -19.21
C SER A 100 -0.79 9.81 -18.10
N SER A 101 -1.96 10.45 -18.01
CA SER A 101 -2.99 10.08 -17.01
C SER A 101 -3.45 8.62 -17.13
N LYS A 102 -3.40 8.03 -18.33
CA LYS A 102 -3.69 6.59 -18.54
C LYS A 102 -2.59 5.70 -17.95
N GLN A 103 -1.33 6.09 -18.12
CA GLN A 103 -0.18 5.37 -17.55
C GLN A 103 -0.15 5.48 -16.03
N LEU A 104 -0.49 6.63 -15.45
CA LEU A 104 -0.64 6.79 -14.00
C LEU A 104 -1.78 5.93 -13.44
N LEU A 105 -2.91 5.80 -14.14
CA LEU A 105 -3.99 4.86 -13.77
C LEU A 105 -3.54 3.41 -13.84
N LEU A 106 -2.80 3.01 -14.88
CA LEU A 106 -2.25 1.66 -15.00
C LEU A 106 -1.21 1.36 -13.91
N LEU A 107 -0.30 2.29 -13.65
CA LEU A 107 0.70 2.21 -12.58
C LEU A 107 0.04 1.99 -11.21
N ARG A 108 -1.00 2.78 -10.91
CA ARG A 108 -1.81 2.59 -9.69
C ARG A 108 -2.50 1.23 -9.66
N ALA A 109 -3.09 0.80 -10.78
CA ALA A 109 -3.77 -0.49 -10.87
C ALA A 109 -2.83 -1.68 -10.60
N ILE A 110 -1.59 -1.64 -11.10
CA ILE A 110 -0.54 -2.64 -10.83
C ILE A 110 -0.16 -2.67 -9.34
N ALA A 111 -0.12 -1.49 -8.70
CA ALA A 111 0.24 -1.35 -7.30
C ALA A 111 -0.88 -1.82 -6.33
N GLU A 112 -2.15 -1.72 -6.74
CA GLU A 112 -3.32 -2.05 -5.92
C GLU A 112 -3.87 -3.47 -6.21
N HIS A 113 -3.71 -4.03 -7.42
CA HIS A 113 -4.33 -5.29 -7.85
C HIS A 113 -3.33 -6.40 -8.21
N SER A 114 -3.64 -7.64 -7.82
CA SER A 114 -2.78 -8.82 -8.04
C SER A 114 -3.20 -9.71 -9.22
N ASP A 115 -4.34 -9.43 -9.85
CA ASP A 115 -4.88 -10.20 -10.97
C ASP A 115 -5.11 -9.31 -12.21
N THR A 116 -4.90 -9.89 -13.39
CA THR A 116 -4.97 -9.21 -14.68
C THR A 116 -6.31 -8.53 -14.95
N ARG A 117 -7.42 -9.10 -14.45
CA ARG A 117 -8.77 -8.54 -14.65
C ARG A 117 -9.00 -7.33 -13.75
N GLY A 118 -8.61 -7.40 -12.49
CA GLY A 118 -8.60 -6.27 -11.55
C GLY A 118 -7.76 -5.11 -12.07
N ILE A 119 -6.55 -5.40 -12.56
CA ILE A 119 -5.66 -4.39 -13.17
C ILE A 119 -6.35 -3.72 -14.38
N ALA A 120 -6.88 -4.49 -15.34
CA ALA A 120 -7.55 -3.95 -16.53
C ALA A 120 -8.73 -3.02 -16.17
N VAL A 121 -9.59 -3.46 -15.23
CA VAL A 121 -10.75 -2.70 -14.76
C VAL A 121 -10.34 -1.41 -14.06
N ALA A 122 -9.37 -1.45 -13.15
CA ALA A 122 -8.90 -0.28 -12.41
C ALA A 122 -8.15 0.73 -13.32
N ALA A 123 -7.36 0.23 -14.27
CA ALA A 123 -6.68 1.04 -15.28
C ALA A 123 -7.62 1.64 -16.34
N LYS A 124 -8.87 1.13 -16.44
CA LYS A 124 -9.84 1.43 -17.51
C LYS A 124 -9.33 1.07 -18.90
N ILE A 125 -8.65 -0.07 -19.02
CA ILE A 125 -8.05 -0.60 -20.26
C ILE A 125 -8.80 -1.88 -20.65
N ALA A 126 -9.02 -2.12 -21.94
CA ALA A 126 -9.61 -3.38 -22.38
C ALA A 126 -8.64 -4.55 -22.10
N PRO A 127 -9.11 -5.73 -21.68
CA PRO A 127 -8.21 -6.84 -21.32
C PRO A 127 -7.23 -7.27 -22.42
N ALA A 128 -7.59 -7.05 -23.70
CA ALA A 128 -6.72 -7.31 -24.85
C ALA A 128 -5.53 -6.33 -24.94
N ASP A 129 -5.75 -5.06 -24.61
CA ASP A 129 -4.75 -3.98 -24.73
C ASP A 129 -3.78 -3.93 -23.54
N LEU A 130 -4.16 -4.53 -22.40
CA LEU A 130 -3.41 -4.45 -21.15
C LEU A 130 -1.94 -4.90 -21.31
N ARG A 131 -1.67 -5.92 -22.14
CA ARG A 131 -0.29 -6.35 -22.38
C ARG A 131 0.53 -5.24 -23.05
N ALA A 132 0.05 -4.69 -24.16
CA ALA A 132 0.77 -3.63 -24.88
C ALA A 132 0.93 -2.37 -24.01
N ALA A 133 -0.09 -2.03 -23.21
CA ALA A 133 -0.01 -0.91 -22.27
C ALA A 133 1.01 -1.13 -21.13
N LEU A 134 1.17 -2.36 -20.65
CA LEU A 134 2.21 -2.73 -19.69
C LEU A 134 3.61 -2.67 -20.32
N ASP A 135 3.78 -3.26 -21.49
CA ASP A 135 5.05 -3.28 -22.22
C ASP A 135 5.52 -1.83 -22.53
N GLN A 136 4.60 -0.94 -22.94
CA GLN A 136 4.89 0.49 -23.12
C GLN A 136 5.25 1.20 -21.81
N LEU A 137 4.53 0.94 -20.71
CA LEU A 137 4.80 1.57 -19.42
C LEU A 137 6.18 1.17 -18.86
N LEU A 138 6.59 -0.09 -19.05
CA LEU A 138 7.93 -0.55 -18.68
C LEU A 138 9.02 0.12 -19.54
N ALA A 139 8.79 0.27 -20.85
CA ALA A 139 9.70 0.98 -21.75
C ALA A 139 9.88 2.45 -21.36
N ASP A 140 8.78 3.19 -21.15
CA ASP A 140 8.79 4.64 -20.84
C ASP A 140 9.41 4.95 -19.46
N THR A 141 9.36 4.00 -18.53
CA THR A 141 9.95 4.13 -17.18
C THR A 141 11.35 3.52 -17.06
N GLY A 142 11.77 2.71 -18.06
CA GLY A 142 12.99 1.91 -18.04
C GLY A 142 13.03 0.84 -16.94
N ALA A 143 11.87 0.38 -16.47
CA ALA A 143 11.77 -0.67 -15.44
C ALA A 143 11.82 -2.06 -16.09
N GLN A 144 12.56 -2.99 -15.48
CA GLN A 144 12.70 -4.38 -15.97
C GLN A 144 11.45 -5.22 -15.71
N ASP A 145 10.74 -4.95 -14.60
CA ASP A 145 9.48 -5.60 -14.27
C ASP A 145 8.51 -4.70 -13.47
N THR A 146 7.31 -5.21 -13.22
CA THR A 146 6.23 -4.49 -12.51
C THR A 146 6.51 -4.25 -11.02
N THR A 147 7.45 -4.97 -10.41
CA THR A 147 7.90 -4.76 -9.03
C THR A 147 8.86 -3.58 -8.98
N GLU A 148 9.89 -3.57 -9.84
CA GLU A 148 10.81 -2.44 -9.96
C GLU A 148 10.06 -1.16 -10.34
N LEU A 149 9.10 -1.24 -11.27
CA LEU A 149 8.20 -0.14 -11.62
C LEU A 149 7.51 0.49 -10.40
N VAL A 150 7.00 -0.32 -9.47
CA VAL A 150 6.34 0.18 -8.24
C VAL A 150 7.36 0.76 -7.25
N VAL A 151 8.57 0.19 -7.15
CA VAL A 151 9.67 0.75 -6.35
C VAL A 151 10.05 2.14 -6.87
N LEU A 152 10.28 2.26 -8.18
CA LEU A 152 10.62 3.52 -8.83
C LEU A 152 9.49 4.56 -8.70
N ALA A 153 8.24 4.15 -8.88
CA ALA A 153 7.09 5.03 -8.70
C ALA A 153 6.95 5.59 -7.28
N HIS A 154 7.34 4.84 -6.25
CA HIS A 154 7.44 5.36 -4.88
C HIS A 154 8.62 6.31 -4.71
N SER A 155 9.78 6.04 -5.33
CA SER A 155 10.93 6.95 -5.31
C SER A 155 10.66 8.30 -6.00
N TRP A 156 9.84 8.28 -7.06
CA TRP A 156 9.36 9.47 -7.77
C TRP A 156 8.12 10.12 -7.15
N GLN A 157 7.58 9.57 -6.06
CA GLN A 157 6.36 10.04 -5.38
C GLN A 157 5.09 10.04 -6.28
N LEU A 158 5.07 9.22 -7.34
CA LEU A 158 3.94 9.09 -8.27
C LEU A 158 2.79 8.24 -7.71
N LEU A 159 3.04 7.43 -6.68
CA LEU A 159 2.04 6.67 -5.95
C LEU A 159 1.76 7.34 -4.59
N PRO A 160 0.55 7.88 -4.36
CA PRO A 160 0.23 8.52 -3.08
C PRO A 160 0.18 7.50 -1.95
N ALA A 161 0.67 7.89 -0.77
CA ALA A 161 0.44 7.14 0.45
C ALA A 161 -1.07 7.07 0.76
N GLU A 162 -1.52 5.94 1.31
CA GLU A 162 -2.94 5.63 1.57
C GLU A 162 -3.65 6.72 2.40
N GLN A 163 -2.91 7.39 3.28
CA GLN A 163 -3.40 8.49 4.11
C GLN A 163 -3.90 9.70 3.30
N ALA A 164 -3.27 10.01 2.15
CA ALA A 164 -3.75 11.07 1.26
C ALA A 164 -5.07 10.66 0.56
N ALA A 165 -5.20 9.39 0.15
CA ALA A 165 -6.41 8.88 -0.48
C ALA A 165 -7.61 8.83 0.49
N HIS A 166 -7.37 8.53 1.78
CA HIS A 166 -8.41 8.59 2.80
C HIS A 166 -8.83 10.03 3.14
N ALA A 167 -7.88 10.97 3.23
CA ALA A 167 -8.19 12.39 3.43
C ALA A 167 -9.08 12.96 2.31
N THR A 168 -8.83 12.62 1.04
CA THR A 168 -9.68 13.03 -0.09
C THR A 168 -11.08 12.43 -0.02
N ARG A 169 -11.26 11.22 0.54
CA ARG A 169 -12.58 10.58 0.69
C ARG A 169 -13.38 11.15 1.86
N SER A 170 -12.74 11.53 2.96
CA SER A 170 -13.40 12.16 4.11
C SER A 170 -13.77 13.63 3.91
N GLY A 171 -13.30 14.28 2.85
CA GLY A 171 -13.68 15.66 2.50
C GLY A 171 -15.05 15.80 1.81
N ALA A 172 -15.72 14.70 1.46
CA ALA A 172 -16.94 14.70 0.65
C ALA A 172 -18.25 14.64 1.48
N THR A 173 -18.36 15.46 2.54
CA THR A 173 -19.64 15.76 3.21
C THR A 173 -19.67 17.21 3.71
N GLN A 174 -20.27 18.10 2.91
CA GLN A 174 -20.92 19.35 3.34
C GLN A 174 -22.05 19.66 2.36
#